data_AF-A0A9D4VLN4-F1
#
_entry.id   AF-A0A9D4VLN4-F1
#
_cell.length_a   1.000
_cell.length_b   1.000
_cell.length_c   1.000
_cell.angle_alpha   90.00
_cell.angle_beta   90.00
_cell.angle_gamma   90.00
#
_symmetry.space_group_name_H-M   'P 1'
#
loop_
_entity.id
_entity.type
_entity.pdbx_description
1 polymer ?
#
loop_
_entity_poly.entity_id
_entity_poly.type
_entity_poly.pdbx_seq_one_letter_code
_entity_poly.pdbx_strand_id
1 'polypeptide(L)'
;MSAAVAAAASAAISGCQNSSSSSSNHSEELITSQRMRVSVAPPLSRYESQKRRDWNTFGQYLKNHRPPLTLSRCSGAHVLEFLRYLDQFGKTKVHSENCAYFGNSHPPGPCPCPLKQAWGSLDALIGRLRAAFEENGGSSEMNPFGARAVRLYLREVRDAQAKARGIAYEKKKRKKVNVQNQPNGSMMVDQDHGIVHSGYGYGGGYVDQYSNFNGIASRNDAAVSYFSS
;
A
#
# COMPACT_ATOMS: atom_id res chain seq x y z
N MET A 1 56.00 -23.77 -40.39
CA MET A 1 55.63 -22.35 -40.21
C MET A 1 54.58 -22.32 -39.09
N SER A 2 54.97 -22.44 -37.81
CA SER A 2 55.19 -21.34 -36.83
C SER A 2 53.96 -20.42 -36.69
N ALA A 3 53.42 -20.06 -35.52
CA ALA A 3 53.63 -20.42 -34.12
C ALA A 3 52.42 -19.88 -33.28
N ALA A 4 52.31 -20.39 -32.03
CA ALA A 4 51.67 -19.94 -30.77
C ALA A 4 51.14 -18.47 -30.65
N VAL A 5 50.30 -18.06 -29.67
CA VAL A 5 50.42 -18.23 -28.18
C VAL A 5 49.13 -17.81 -27.42
N ALA A 6 48.89 -18.51 -26.28
CA ALA A 6 48.33 -18.13 -24.94
C ALA A 6 47.02 -17.30 -24.80
N ALA A 7 45.98 -17.65 -24.01
CA ALA A 7 45.83 -18.17 -22.63
C ALA A 7 46.05 -17.13 -21.50
N ALA A 8 45.01 -16.85 -20.69
CA ALA A 8 45.07 -16.70 -19.22
C ALA A 8 43.67 -16.47 -18.60
N ALA A 9 43.48 -16.97 -17.38
CA ALA A 9 42.23 -17.12 -16.63
C ALA A 9 42.30 -16.47 -15.22
N SER A 10 41.15 -16.53 -14.52
CA SER A 10 40.95 -16.55 -13.05
C SER A 10 40.74 -15.19 -12.34
N ALA A 11 39.58 -14.97 -11.68
CA ALA A 11 39.23 -15.24 -10.24
C ALA A 11 39.56 -13.99 -9.36
N ALA A 12 38.95 -13.64 -8.22
CA ALA A 12 37.79 -14.01 -7.43
C ALA A 12 37.54 -12.84 -6.42
N ILE A 13 36.48 -13.01 -5.62
CA ILE A 13 35.88 -12.14 -4.61
C ILE A 13 36.86 -11.89 -3.43
N SER A 14 36.92 -10.66 -2.89
CA SER A 14 37.49 -10.41 -1.55
C SER A 14 36.86 -9.18 -0.88
N GLY A 15 36.51 -9.36 0.39
CA GLY A 15 35.65 -8.49 1.18
C GLY A 15 36.36 -7.31 1.82
N CYS A 16 35.58 -6.29 2.15
CA CYS A 16 36.01 -5.13 2.93
C CYS A 16 35.93 -5.46 4.42
N GLN A 17 37.10 -5.62 5.05
CA GLN A 17 37.27 -5.58 6.49
C GLN A 17 37.42 -4.12 6.94
N ASN A 18 36.79 -3.81 8.06
CA ASN A 18 36.85 -2.55 8.79
C ASN A 18 37.91 -2.66 9.88
N SER A 19 38.90 -1.78 9.86
CA SER A 19 39.80 -1.50 10.99
C SER A 19 40.10 -0.02 11.07
N SER A 20 39.91 0.51 12.28
CA SER A 20 40.06 1.89 12.73
C SER A 20 41.43 2.14 13.36
N SER A 21 42.05 3.32 13.16
CA SER A 21 42.77 4.09 14.21
C SER A 21 43.48 5.37 13.70
N SER A 22 43.14 6.50 14.34
CA SER A 22 43.98 7.64 14.82
C SER A 22 44.81 8.55 13.89
N SER A 23 44.42 9.84 13.91
CA SER A 23 45.18 11.06 14.27
C SER A 23 46.53 11.41 13.61
N SER A 24 46.57 12.51 12.84
CA SER A 24 47.34 13.78 13.08
C SER A 24 47.88 14.47 11.81
N ASN A 25 47.37 15.68 11.55
CA ASN A 25 47.95 16.93 11.03
C ASN A 25 48.80 17.07 9.73
N HIS A 26 48.43 18.16 9.01
CA HIS A 26 49.16 19.02 8.05
C HIS A 26 49.46 18.51 6.62
N SER A 27 48.72 19.03 5.64
CA SER A 27 49.20 20.09 4.71
C SER A 27 48.12 20.40 3.66
N GLU A 28 47.82 21.69 3.50
CA GLU A 28 46.96 22.21 2.45
C GLU A 28 47.74 22.18 1.12
N GLU A 29 47.21 21.49 0.10
CA GLU A 29 47.46 21.91 -1.28
C GLU A 29 46.27 21.59 -2.20
N LEU A 30 45.95 22.58 -2.99
CA LEU A 30 44.80 22.75 -3.86
C LEU A 30 45.03 22.06 -5.21
N ILE A 31 44.30 20.99 -5.54
CA ILE A 31 44.03 20.63 -6.94
C ILE A 31 42.57 20.21 -7.13
N THR A 32 41.87 20.98 -7.95
CA THR A 32 40.47 20.82 -8.36
C THR A 32 40.26 19.51 -9.12
N SER A 33 39.58 18.54 -8.49
CA SER A 33 39.07 17.35 -9.19
C SER A 33 37.64 17.60 -9.62
N GLN A 34 37.48 17.90 -10.91
CA GLN A 34 36.21 18.06 -11.59
C GLN A 34 35.47 16.71 -11.60
N ARG A 35 34.72 16.44 -10.53
CA ARG A 35 33.81 15.29 -10.46
C ARG A 35 32.67 15.53 -11.44
N MET A 36 32.75 14.90 -12.61
CA MET A 36 31.61 14.67 -13.51
C MET A 36 30.49 14.04 -12.66
N ARG A 37 29.54 14.87 -12.23
CA ARG A 37 28.33 14.38 -11.57
C ARG A 37 27.48 13.76 -12.66
N VAL A 38 27.60 12.45 -12.84
CA VAL A 38 26.55 11.66 -13.47
C VAL A 38 25.30 11.92 -12.64
N SER A 39 24.36 12.68 -13.19
CA SER A 39 23.04 12.89 -12.64
C SER A 39 22.29 11.56 -12.71
N VAL A 40 22.52 10.71 -11.70
CA VAL A 40 21.64 9.57 -11.44
C VAL A 40 20.29 10.20 -11.10
N ALA A 41 19.32 10.03 -11.99
CA ALA A 41 17.94 10.43 -11.73
C ALA A 41 17.55 9.86 -10.36
N PRO A 42 16.98 10.68 -9.45
CA PRO A 42 16.63 10.22 -8.12
C PRO A 42 15.75 8.96 -8.23
N PRO A 43 15.97 7.95 -7.36
CA PRO A 43 15.18 6.73 -7.41
C PRO A 43 13.71 7.10 -7.32
N LEU A 44 12.91 6.56 -8.25
CA LEU A 44 11.47 6.79 -8.27
C LEU A 44 10.88 6.47 -6.90
N SER A 45 9.91 7.27 -6.46
CA SER A 45 9.13 6.98 -5.26
C SER A 45 8.66 5.53 -5.25
N ARG A 46 8.56 4.92 -4.06
CA ARG A 46 8.05 3.55 -3.88
C ARG A 46 6.73 3.34 -4.65
N TYR A 47 5.87 4.35 -4.63
CA TYR A 47 4.59 4.34 -5.35
C TYR A 47 4.78 4.26 -6.86
N GLU A 48 5.63 5.14 -7.43
CA GLU A 48 5.93 5.19 -8.86
C GLU A 48 6.53 3.88 -9.38
N SER A 49 7.48 3.32 -8.65
CA SER A 49 8.07 2.02 -8.98
C SER A 49 7.03 0.90 -8.99
N GLN A 50 6.09 0.91 -8.03
CA GLN A 50 5.01 -0.09 -7.98
C GLN A 50 4.02 0.10 -9.14
N LYS A 51 3.58 1.34 -9.40
CA LYS A 51 2.69 1.68 -10.50
C LYS A 51 3.25 1.20 -11.85
N ARG A 52 4.54 1.44 -12.09
CA ARG A 52 5.23 0.98 -13.30
C ARG A 52 5.25 -0.54 -13.43
N ARG A 53 5.50 -1.28 -12.34
CA ARG A 53 5.44 -2.75 -12.36
C ARG A 53 4.05 -3.27 -12.68
N ASP A 54 3.04 -2.68 -12.06
CA ASP A 54 1.65 -3.08 -12.26
C ASP A 54 1.20 -2.80 -13.70
N TRP A 55 1.57 -1.63 -14.24
CA TRP A 55 1.33 -1.26 -15.63
C TRP A 55 1.97 -2.24 -16.61
N ASN A 56 3.25 -2.58 -16.39
CA ASN A 56 3.96 -3.55 -17.23
C ASN A 56 3.33 -4.94 -17.15
N THR A 57 2.92 -5.36 -15.95
CA THR A 57 2.25 -6.65 -15.73
C THR A 57 0.93 -6.70 -16.50
N PHE A 58 0.13 -5.63 -16.42
CA PHE A 58 -1.12 -5.54 -17.17
C PHE A 58 -0.90 -5.51 -18.69
N GLY A 59 0.09 -4.73 -19.16
CA GLY A 59 0.46 -4.72 -20.58
C GLY A 59 0.90 -6.09 -21.08
N GLN A 60 1.63 -6.86 -20.27
CA GLN A 60 2.00 -8.24 -20.61
C GLN A 60 0.79 -9.16 -20.64
N TYR A 61 -0.15 -9.00 -19.70
CA TYR A 61 -1.41 -9.74 -19.69
C TYR A 61 -2.20 -9.53 -20.99
N LEU A 62 -2.33 -8.29 -21.47
CA LEU A 62 -3.02 -7.99 -22.74
C LEU A 62 -2.34 -8.62 -23.95
N LYS A 63 -1.00 -8.62 -24.00
CA LYS A 63 -0.23 -9.27 -25.07
C LYS A 63 -0.42 -10.78 -25.11
N ASN A 64 -0.58 -11.40 -23.94
CA ASN A 64 -0.77 -12.83 -23.79
C ASN A 64 -2.22 -13.28 -24.04
N HIS A 65 -3.18 -12.34 -24.09
CA HIS A 65 -4.57 -12.63 -24.42
C HIS A 65 -4.70 -13.25 -25.82
N ARG A 66 -5.70 -14.10 -26.05
CA ARG A 66 -5.97 -14.70 -27.36
C ARG A 66 -7.39 -14.36 -27.82
N PRO A 67 -7.55 -13.48 -28.84
CA PRO A 67 -6.52 -12.81 -29.64
C PRO A 67 -5.75 -11.72 -28.85
N PRO A 68 -4.51 -11.37 -29.24
CA PRO A 68 -3.75 -10.32 -28.57
C PRO A 68 -4.52 -8.99 -28.53
N LEU A 69 -4.53 -8.36 -27.36
CA LEU A 69 -5.24 -7.11 -27.14
C LEU A 69 -4.28 -5.93 -27.07
N THR A 70 -4.71 -4.81 -27.63
CA THR A 70 -4.09 -3.50 -27.45
C THR A 70 -4.87 -2.70 -26.40
N LEU A 71 -4.22 -1.72 -25.77
CA LEU A 71 -4.89 -0.83 -24.80
C LEU A 71 -6.09 -0.10 -25.42
N SER A 72 -6.03 0.28 -26.70
CA SER A 72 -7.13 0.92 -27.41
C SER A 72 -8.39 0.06 -27.55
N ARG A 73 -8.24 -1.27 -27.51
CA ARG A 73 -9.34 -2.24 -27.55
C ARG A 73 -9.66 -2.82 -26.18
N CYS A 74 -8.91 -2.42 -25.16
CA CYS A 74 -9.14 -2.83 -23.78
C CYS A 74 -10.42 -2.15 -23.27
N SER A 75 -11.20 -2.91 -22.50
CA SER A 75 -12.46 -2.47 -21.93
C SER A 75 -12.54 -2.94 -20.48
N GLY A 76 -13.56 -2.47 -19.75
CA GLY A 76 -13.78 -2.92 -18.37
C GLY A 76 -13.88 -4.45 -18.24
N ALA A 77 -14.38 -5.16 -19.26
CA ALA A 77 -14.48 -6.62 -19.23
C ALA A 77 -13.09 -7.29 -19.13
N HIS A 78 -12.13 -6.85 -19.94
CA HIS A 78 -10.75 -7.36 -19.91
C HIS A 78 -10.05 -7.03 -18.58
N VAL A 79 -10.38 -5.88 -17.97
CA VAL A 79 -9.91 -5.54 -16.62
C VAL A 79 -10.47 -6.52 -15.59
N LEU A 80 -11.77 -6.86 -15.66
CA LEU A 80 -12.37 -7.83 -14.74
C LEU A 80 -11.76 -9.23 -14.88
N GLU A 81 -11.48 -9.65 -16.11
CA GLU A 81 -10.79 -10.92 -16.36
C GLU A 81 -9.38 -10.91 -15.77
N PHE A 82 -8.64 -9.81 -15.95
CA PHE A 82 -7.33 -9.63 -15.31
C PHE A 82 -7.41 -9.74 -13.78
N LEU A 83 -8.37 -9.07 -13.14
CA LEU A 83 -8.53 -9.14 -11.69
C LEU A 83 -8.83 -10.56 -11.20
N ARG A 84 -9.63 -11.33 -11.95
CA ARG A 84 -9.90 -12.74 -11.65
C ARG A 84 -8.67 -13.63 -11.89
N TYR A 85 -7.87 -13.34 -12.91
CA TYR A 85 -6.60 -14.02 -13.15
C TYR A 85 -5.65 -13.86 -11.96
N LEU A 86 -5.61 -12.68 -11.33
CA LEU A 86 -4.75 -12.42 -10.16
C LEU A 86 -5.11 -13.26 -8.92
N ASP A 87 -6.33 -13.79 -8.83
CA ASP A 87 -6.73 -14.67 -7.72
C ASP A 87 -5.87 -15.95 -7.66
N GLN A 88 -5.29 -16.39 -8.78
CA GLN A 88 -4.37 -17.54 -8.82
C GLN A 88 -3.11 -17.34 -7.96
N PHE A 89 -2.71 -16.09 -7.76
CA PHE A 89 -1.58 -15.69 -6.94
C PHE A 89 -2.02 -15.08 -5.60
N GLY A 90 -3.29 -15.31 -5.24
CA GLY A 90 -3.91 -14.84 -4.02
C GLY A 90 -3.27 -15.40 -2.76
N LYS A 91 -3.30 -14.61 -1.69
CA LYS A 91 -2.83 -15.03 -0.35
C LYS A 91 -3.94 -15.03 0.71
N THR A 92 -5.13 -14.56 0.36
CA THR A 92 -6.24 -14.42 1.30
C THR A 92 -7.16 -15.62 1.15
N LYS A 93 -7.41 -16.35 2.24
CA LYS A 93 -8.44 -17.41 2.27
C LYS A 93 -9.82 -16.75 2.20
N VAL A 94 -10.62 -17.14 1.20
CA VAL A 94 -12.01 -16.68 1.04
C VAL A 94 -12.91 -17.90 1.08
N HIS A 95 -13.68 -18.04 2.16
CA HIS A 95 -14.55 -19.18 2.38
C HIS A 95 -15.73 -19.19 1.42
N SER A 96 -16.02 -20.36 0.83
CA SER A 96 -17.25 -20.58 0.05
C SER A 96 -18.47 -20.57 0.96
N GLU A 97 -19.65 -20.23 0.45
CA GLU A 97 -20.88 -20.14 1.25
C GLU A 97 -21.28 -21.47 1.93
N ASN A 98 -20.88 -22.60 1.36
CA ASN A 98 -21.08 -23.94 1.92
C ASN A 98 -19.94 -24.41 2.84
N CYS A 99 -18.96 -23.56 3.15
CA CYS A 99 -17.87 -23.89 4.06
C CYS A 99 -18.31 -23.73 5.51
N ALA A 100 -17.98 -24.70 6.38
CA ALA A 100 -18.26 -24.63 7.82
C ALA A 100 -17.62 -23.42 8.52
N TYR A 101 -16.62 -22.80 7.90
CA TYR A 101 -15.93 -21.62 8.43
C TYR A 101 -16.39 -20.29 7.79
N PHE A 102 -17.41 -20.33 6.92
CA PHE A 102 -17.95 -19.12 6.32
C PHE A 102 -18.46 -18.15 7.41
N GLY A 103 -18.03 -16.89 7.35
CA GLY A 103 -18.40 -15.90 8.36
C GLY A 103 -17.60 -15.98 9.66
N ASN A 104 -16.60 -16.86 9.76
CA ASN A 104 -15.71 -16.94 10.92
C ASN A 104 -14.39 -16.21 10.63
N SER A 105 -14.04 -15.22 11.45
CA SER A 105 -12.80 -14.45 11.35
C SER A 105 -11.57 -15.18 11.89
N HIS A 106 -11.77 -16.18 12.74
CA HIS A 106 -10.72 -17.01 13.31
C HIS A 106 -11.10 -18.50 13.20
N PRO A 107 -10.99 -19.07 11.99
CA PRO A 107 -11.34 -20.47 11.78
C PRO A 107 -10.40 -21.39 12.57
N PRO A 108 -10.93 -22.39 13.30
CA PRO A 108 -10.13 -23.28 14.17
C PRO A 108 -9.32 -24.33 13.40
N GLY A 109 -9.48 -24.45 12.08
CA GLY A 109 -8.80 -25.44 11.26
C GLY A 109 -8.71 -25.08 9.77
N PRO A 110 -7.96 -25.86 8.96
CA PRO A 110 -7.80 -25.62 7.53
C PRO A 110 -9.05 -26.02 6.74
N CYS A 111 -9.27 -25.39 5.59
CA CYS A 111 -10.35 -25.75 4.66
C CYS A 111 -9.89 -25.73 3.19
N PRO A 112 -10.60 -26.44 2.30
CA PRO A 112 -10.27 -26.51 0.88
C PRO A 112 -10.63 -25.24 0.09
N CYS A 113 -11.12 -24.19 0.76
CA CYS A 113 -11.50 -22.95 0.08
C CYS A 113 -10.29 -22.30 -0.63
N PRO A 114 -10.52 -21.65 -1.79
CA PRO A 114 -9.44 -21.07 -2.57
C PRO A 114 -8.76 -19.90 -1.85
N LEU A 115 -7.51 -19.65 -2.21
CA LEU A 115 -6.84 -18.38 -1.94
C LEU A 115 -7.19 -17.40 -3.06
N LYS A 116 -7.42 -16.15 -2.70
CA LYS A 116 -7.76 -15.05 -3.62
C LYS A 116 -6.98 -13.80 -3.24
N GLN A 117 -6.96 -12.81 -4.14
CA GLN A 117 -6.40 -11.50 -3.79
C GLN A 117 -7.28 -10.85 -2.72
N ALA A 118 -6.66 -10.14 -1.78
CA ALA A 118 -7.43 -9.32 -0.87
C ALA A 118 -8.09 -8.18 -1.66
N TRP A 119 -9.34 -7.85 -1.32
CA TRP A 119 -10.06 -6.71 -1.90
C TRP A 119 -9.19 -5.44 -1.94
N GLY A 120 -8.51 -5.12 -0.83
CA GLY A 120 -7.72 -3.89 -0.72
C GLY A 120 -6.51 -3.87 -1.66
N SER A 121 -5.94 -5.04 -1.96
CA SER A 121 -4.86 -5.16 -2.93
C SER A 121 -5.36 -4.91 -4.35
N LEU A 122 -6.55 -5.41 -4.70
CA LEU A 122 -7.18 -5.17 -6.00
C LEU A 122 -7.58 -3.70 -6.19
N ASP A 123 -8.17 -3.07 -5.17
CA ASP A 123 -8.58 -1.67 -5.22
C ASP A 123 -7.37 -0.74 -5.40
N ALA A 124 -6.31 -0.96 -4.61
CA ALA A 124 -5.07 -0.20 -4.72
C ALA A 124 -4.38 -0.39 -6.08
N LEU A 125 -4.41 -1.61 -6.64
CA LEU A 125 -3.91 -1.90 -7.98
C LEU A 125 -4.68 -1.12 -9.05
N ILE A 126 -6.01 -1.14 -9.00
CA ILE A 126 -6.87 -0.40 -9.94
C ILE A 126 -6.65 1.11 -9.81
N GLY A 127 -6.43 1.63 -8.61
CA GLY A 127 -6.03 3.03 -8.40
C GLY A 127 -4.73 3.38 -9.13
N ARG A 128 -3.70 2.55 -8.99
CA ARG A 128 -2.41 2.74 -9.67
C ARG A 128 -2.53 2.62 -11.19
N LEU A 129 -3.29 1.64 -11.69
CA LEU A 129 -3.50 1.45 -13.13
C LEU A 129 -4.29 2.60 -13.77
N ARG A 130 -5.26 3.20 -13.05
CA ARG A 130 -5.94 4.42 -13.50
C ARG A 130 -4.95 5.57 -13.70
N ALA A 131 -4.10 5.82 -12.71
CA ALA A 131 -3.08 6.87 -12.79
C ALA A 131 -2.06 6.60 -13.91
N ALA A 132 -1.61 5.34 -14.06
CA ALA A 132 -0.70 4.96 -15.14
C ALA A 132 -1.32 5.18 -16.52
N PHE A 133 -2.61 4.90 -16.69
CA PHE A 133 -3.31 5.13 -17.95
C PHE A 133 -3.31 6.60 -18.36
N GLU A 134 -3.57 7.50 -17.41
CA GLU A 134 -3.59 8.95 -17.63
C GLU A 134 -2.19 9.50 -17.98
N GLU A 135 -1.16 9.02 -17.29
CA GLU A 135 0.24 9.38 -17.58
C GLU A 135 0.74 8.86 -18.94
N ASN A 136 0.16 7.76 -19.42
CA ASN A 136 0.44 7.20 -20.74
C ASN A 136 -0.42 7.82 -21.87
N GLY A 137 -1.05 8.97 -21.62
CA GLY A 137 -1.80 9.75 -22.60
C GLY A 137 -3.27 9.33 -22.76
N GLY A 138 -3.78 8.48 -21.87
CA GLY A 138 -5.19 8.11 -21.84
C GLY A 138 -6.05 9.20 -21.20
N SER A 139 -7.27 9.42 -21.72
CA SER A 139 -8.22 10.33 -21.09
C SER A 139 -8.94 9.63 -19.92
N SER A 140 -9.35 10.40 -18.91
CA SER A 140 -10.09 9.85 -17.77
C SER A 140 -11.47 9.29 -18.18
N GLU A 141 -12.09 9.84 -19.22
CA GLU A 141 -13.40 9.42 -19.73
C GLU A 141 -13.37 8.03 -20.38
N MET A 142 -12.35 7.73 -21.18
CA MET A 142 -12.19 6.44 -21.86
C MET A 142 -11.40 5.41 -21.02
N ASN A 143 -11.17 5.70 -19.74
CA ASN A 143 -10.34 4.87 -18.88
C ASN A 143 -11.01 3.51 -18.56
N PRO A 144 -10.46 2.36 -19.01
CA PRO A 144 -11.07 1.05 -18.81
C PRO A 144 -11.06 0.61 -17.33
N PHE A 145 -10.09 1.07 -16.54
CA PHE A 145 -10.01 0.82 -15.10
C PHE A 145 -11.01 1.68 -14.31
N GLY A 146 -11.42 2.80 -14.90
CA GLY A 146 -12.49 3.66 -14.42
C GLY A 146 -13.90 3.15 -14.74
N ALA A 147 -14.06 2.08 -15.53
CA ALA A 147 -15.37 1.63 -15.98
C ALA A 147 -16.35 1.26 -14.85
N ARG A 148 -17.65 1.53 -15.05
CA ARG A 148 -18.71 1.24 -14.05
C ARG A 148 -18.70 -0.23 -13.59
N ALA A 149 -18.50 -1.16 -14.53
CA ALA A 149 -18.43 -2.59 -14.23
C ALA A 149 -17.31 -2.94 -13.25
N VAL A 150 -16.13 -2.30 -13.38
CA VAL A 150 -14.98 -2.50 -12.48
C VAL A 150 -15.30 -2.01 -11.07
N ARG A 151 -15.94 -0.84 -10.95
CA ARG A 151 -16.34 -0.29 -9.64
C ARG A 151 -17.36 -1.16 -8.93
N LEU A 152 -18.35 -1.68 -9.66
CA LEU A 152 -19.37 -2.59 -9.10
C LEU A 152 -18.74 -3.90 -8.64
N TYR A 153 -17.88 -4.50 -9.48
CA TYR A 153 -17.15 -5.71 -9.12
C TYR A 153 -16.30 -5.53 -7.85
N LEU A 154 -15.54 -4.44 -7.73
CA LEU A 154 -14.75 -4.18 -6.52
C LEU A 154 -15.62 -4.03 -5.27
N ARG A 155 -16.83 -3.46 -5.39
CA ARG A 155 -17.80 -3.39 -4.28
C ARG A 155 -18.29 -4.79 -3.90
N GLU A 156 -18.70 -5.59 -4.88
CA GLU A 156 -19.16 -6.96 -4.66
C GLU A 156 -18.07 -7.83 -4.03
N VAL A 157 -16.82 -7.73 -4.49
CA VAL A 157 -15.67 -8.45 -3.91
C VAL A 157 -15.45 -8.01 -2.46
N ARG A 158 -15.59 -6.72 -2.14
CA ARG A 158 -15.47 -6.22 -0.76
C ARG A 158 -16.47 -6.92 0.14
N ASP A 159 -17.74 -6.90 -0.25
CA ASP A 159 -18.85 -7.39 0.56
C ASP A 159 -18.81 -8.91 0.68
N ALA A 160 -18.52 -9.61 -0.42
CA ALA A 160 -18.35 -11.06 -0.43
C ALA A 160 -17.17 -11.51 0.46
N GLN A 161 -16.01 -10.85 0.38
CA GLN A 161 -14.88 -11.18 1.24
C GLN A 161 -15.13 -10.84 2.71
N ALA A 162 -15.79 -9.72 3.01
CA ALA A 162 -16.15 -9.35 4.37
C ALA A 162 -17.09 -10.39 5.00
N LYS A 163 -18.14 -10.79 4.28
CA LYS A 163 -19.09 -11.82 4.71
C LYS A 163 -18.40 -13.17 4.87
N ALA A 164 -17.62 -13.61 3.87
CA ALA A 164 -16.95 -14.91 3.89
C ALA A 164 -15.93 -15.05 5.04
N ARG A 165 -15.24 -13.95 5.39
CA ARG A 165 -14.20 -13.94 6.42
C ARG A 165 -14.71 -13.47 7.78
N GLY A 166 -16.01 -13.25 7.96
CA GLY A 166 -16.56 -12.79 9.24
C GLY A 166 -16.07 -11.42 9.70
N ILE A 167 -15.61 -10.57 8.78
CA ILE A 167 -15.15 -9.22 9.10
C ILE A 167 -16.37 -8.31 9.09
N ALA A 168 -17.06 -8.22 10.23
CA ALA A 168 -18.07 -7.20 10.43
C ALA A 168 -17.40 -5.83 10.41
N TYR A 169 -17.80 -4.97 9.47
CA TYR A 169 -17.50 -3.54 9.56
C TYR A 169 -18.39 -2.99 10.67
N GLU A 170 -18.03 -3.26 11.93
CA GLU A 170 -18.60 -2.56 13.09
C GLU A 170 -18.31 -1.08 12.85
N LYS A 171 -19.27 -0.38 12.24
CA LYS A 171 -19.36 1.06 12.36
C LYS A 171 -19.51 1.27 13.85
N LYS A 172 -18.40 1.54 14.54
CA LYS A 172 -18.39 2.03 15.93
C LYS A 172 -19.39 3.17 15.97
N LYS A 173 -20.62 2.87 16.36
CA LYS A 173 -21.64 3.84 16.67
C LYS A 173 -21.11 4.45 17.95
N ARG A 174 -20.35 5.54 17.82
CA ARG A 174 -19.79 6.29 18.95
C ARG A 174 -20.97 6.61 19.85
N LYS A 175 -21.11 5.85 20.93
CA LYS A 175 -22.14 6.02 21.95
C LYS A 175 -21.89 7.42 22.50
N LYS A 176 -22.75 8.38 22.17
CA LYS A 176 -22.79 9.67 22.88
C LYS A 176 -23.05 9.30 24.34
N VAL A 177 -21.99 9.29 25.15
CA VAL A 177 -22.13 9.30 26.60
C VAL A 177 -22.74 10.66 26.90
N ASN A 178 -24.05 10.66 27.16
CA ASN A 178 -24.71 11.81 27.73
C ASN A 178 -24.21 11.91 29.18
N VAL A 179 -23.29 12.83 29.45
CA VAL A 179 -22.91 13.17 30.83
C VAL A 179 -24.11 13.92 31.42
N GLN A 180 -24.94 13.21 32.18
CA GLN A 180 -25.93 13.80 33.06
C GLN A 180 -25.19 14.56 34.16
N ASN A 181 -25.31 15.89 34.15
CA ASN A 181 -24.82 16.76 35.21
C ASN A 181 -25.88 16.80 36.33
N GLN A 182 -25.54 16.36 37.54
CA GLN A 182 -26.33 16.65 38.75
C GLN A 182 -26.02 18.07 39.25
N PRO A 183 -27.00 18.84 39.75
CA PRO A 183 -26.74 20.10 40.42
C PRO A 183 -26.57 19.86 41.93
N ASN A 184 -25.51 20.41 42.53
CA ASN A 184 -25.43 20.58 43.97
C ASN A 184 -24.91 21.99 44.26
N GLY A 185 -25.72 22.78 44.97
CA GLY A 185 -25.49 24.21 45.20
C GLY A 185 -24.78 24.51 46.51
N SER A 186 -24.11 25.67 46.59
CA SER A 186 -24.33 26.71 47.61
C SER A 186 -23.29 27.84 47.56
N MET A 187 -23.84 29.06 47.47
CA MET A 187 -23.48 30.33 48.14
C MET A 187 -22.06 30.91 48.07
N MET A 188 -21.95 32.12 47.47
CA MET A 188 -21.72 33.42 48.16
C MET A 188 -21.46 34.56 47.14
N VAL A 189 -22.35 35.54 46.98
CA VAL A 189 -22.43 36.91 47.59
C VAL A 189 -21.92 38.04 46.66
N ASP A 190 -22.88 38.94 46.37
CA ASP A 190 -22.90 40.39 46.04
C ASP A 190 -22.32 41.09 44.80
N GLN A 191 -23.12 42.11 44.44
CA GLN A 191 -22.85 43.40 43.77
C GLN A 191 -22.92 43.53 42.22
N ASP A 192 -24.13 43.85 41.75
CA ASP A 192 -24.51 45.08 41.03
C ASP A 192 -23.77 45.52 39.74
N HIS A 193 -24.45 45.41 38.59
CA HIS A 193 -24.77 46.49 37.62
C HIS A 193 -25.24 45.88 36.29
N GLY A 194 -26.38 46.36 35.78
CA GLY A 194 -26.98 45.90 34.52
C GLY A 194 -26.31 46.42 33.26
N ILE A 195 -26.50 45.71 32.15
CA ILE A 195 -26.79 46.25 30.81
C ILE A 195 -27.11 45.10 29.85
N VAL A 196 -28.12 45.37 29.02
CA VAL A 196 -28.70 44.55 27.96
C VAL A 196 -27.75 44.51 26.76
N HIS A 197 -27.41 43.33 26.21
CA HIS A 197 -27.52 43.10 24.76
C HIS A 197 -27.24 41.66 24.30
N SER A 198 -28.06 41.29 23.32
CA SER A 198 -28.16 40.04 22.59
C SER A 198 -26.85 39.62 21.92
N GLY A 199 -26.43 38.37 22.17
CA GLY A 199 -25.38 37.70 21.43
C GLY A 199 -25.96 36.69 20.46
N TYR A 200 -25.52 36.73 19.20
CA TYR A 200 -25.37 35.53 18.36
C TYR A 200 -24.11 35.73 17.54
N GLY A 201 -23.12 34.87 17.79
CA GLY A 201 -21.87 34.82 17.06
C GLY A 201 -21.76 33.60 16.15
N TYR A 202 -20.70 33.67 15.36
CA TYR A 202 -19.87 32.58 14.84
C TYR A 202 -20.35 31.80 13.60
N GLY A 203 -19.90 32.29 12.45
CA GLY A 203 -19.31 31.43 11.43
C GLY A 203 -17.91 30.94 11.85
N GLY A 204 -17.52 29.78 11.35
CA GLY A 204 -16.19 29.21 11.58
C GLY A 204 -16.04 27.87 10.89
N GLY A 205 -15.30 27.86 9.77
CA GLY A 205 -14.95 26.67 9.02
C GLY A 205 -14.02 25.74 9.80
N TYR A 206 -14.05 24.46 9.45
CA TYR A 206 -13.09 23.47 9.94
C TYR A 206 -12.32 22.89 8.77
N VAL A 207 -11.00 23.01 8.92
CA VAL A 207 -9.93 22.49 8.08
C VAL A 207 -9.76 20.98 8.30
N ASP A 208 -9.59 20.24 7.20
CA ASP A 208 -9.22 18.82 7.20
C ASP A 208 -7.78 18.63 7.68
N GLN A 209 -7.59 17.81 8.70
CA GLN A 209 -6.29 17.35 9.17
C GLN A 209 -6.34 15.81 9.29
N TYR A 210 -5.97 15.12 8.20
CA TYR A 210 -5.75 13.68 8.21
C TYR A 210 -4.32 13.38 8.65
N SER A 211 -4.17 12.96 9.91
CA SER A 211 -2.94 12.42 10.45
C SER A 211 -2.88 10.89 10.28
N ASN A 212 -1.73 10.47 9.75
CA ASN A 212 -1.20 9.12 9.62
C ASN A 212 -1.46 8.20 10.81
N PHE A 213 -1.85 6.95 10.54
CA PHE A 213 -1.51 5.80 11.39
C PHE A 213 -1.13 4.59 10.53
N ASN A 214 0.16 4.48 10.23
CA ASN A 214 0.84 3.24 9.86
C ASN A 214 1.73 2.85 11.04
N GLY A 215 1.33 1.83 11.81
CA GLY A 215 2.14 1.24 12.86
C GLY A 215 2.37 -0.24 12.55
N ILE A 216 3.47 -0.56 11.88
CA ILE A 216 3.95 -1.93 11.67
C ILE A 216 4.99 -2.17 12.77
N ALA A 217 4.61 -2.90 13.82
CA ALA A 217 5.56 -3.37 14.82
C ALA A 217 6.31 -4.58 14.27
N SER A 218 7.59 -4.38 14.01
CA SER A 218 8.59 -5.40 13.78
C SER A 218 8.85 -6.16 15.08
N ARG A 219 8.87 -7.48 15.06
CA ARG A 219 9.49 -8.30 16.12
C ARG A 219 10.18 -9.49 15.46
N ASN A 220 11.51 -9.40 15.47
CA ASN A 220 12.45 -10.42 15.05
C ASN A 220 12.69 -11.46 16.16
N ASP A 221 13.06 -12.65 15.69
CA ASP A 221 13.97 -13.65 16.26
C ASP A 221 13.77 -14.10 17.72
N ALA A 222 13.24 -15.32 17.85
CA ALA A 222 13.48 -16.19 19.00
C ALA A 222 14.36 -17.36 18.54
N ALA A 223 15.55 -17.41 19.15
CA ALA A 223 16.54 -18.46 19.06
C ALA A 223 16.01 -19.82 19.50
N VAL A 224 16.44 -20.89 18.84
CA VAL A 224 16.64 -22.20 19.47
C VAL A 224 17.89 -22.85 18.86
N SER A 225 18.97 -22.84 19.64
CA SER A 225 20.08 -23.79 19.56
C SER A 225 19.98 -24.75 20.76
N TYR A 226 20.72 -25.88 20.67
CA TYR A 226 20.87 -27.04 21.59
C TYR A 226 20.03 -28.29 21.20
N PHE A 227 20.56 -29.52 21.10
CA PHE A 227 21.92 -30.08 21.20
C PHE A 227 21.90 -31.55 20.67
N SER A 228 23.11 -32.06 20.38
CA SER A 228 23.62 -33.43 20.16
C SER A 228 22.73 -34.67 20.37
N SER A 229 22.86 -35.67 19.49
CA SER A 229 23.90 -36.72 19.51
C SER A 229 23.90 -37.53 18.21
#